data_AF-K2BIJ2-F1
#
_entry.id   AF-K2BIJ2-F1
#
_cell.length_a   1.000
_cell.length_b   1.000
_cell.length_c   1.000
_cell.angle_alpha   90.00
_cell.angle_beta   90.00
_cell.angle_gamma   90.00
#
_symmetry.space_group_name_H-M   'P 1'
#
loop_
_entity.id
_entity.type
_entity.pdbx_description
1 polymer ?
#
loop_
_entity_poly.entity_id
_entity_poly.type
_entity_poly.pdbx_seq_one_letter_code
_entity_poly.pdbx_strand_id
1 'polypeptide(L)'
;MSQQPLIGFAGMSHLGINTAVATAERGFDTICYDSDSFLIKDLKNQKLTIVEPGLSTLFTKHLSTQRLKFSDDVSRLQECDIVYISSDVMTNDSGESDLSTMRSLIEYVCWNLKPNAILIVLAQVPPGFTRQLKELIHPDRLYYQVETLIFGKAIERAMHPERFIIGCADADRELNPFYQRLLNTFNCPILVMNYESAELTKISINCYLAAQVSVTNILSEICEKMGANWSQVIPALKLDKRIGQYSYIMPGLGIAGGNLERDLTTILNLSKEWGTENSVVKSFVDNNRYRKNWVLKILHQSILLRNPNPSIAVLGLTYKENTNSTKNSPALALLESLKTYNIQSYDPTIKVPIVSWARCAHSIDEAVQNVDVLIIMTPWEEFKSLTPDTLKNNMHGKIIIDPYHALNEIHFLKEGFQYFALGRGSIC
;
A
#
# COMPACT_ATOMS: atom_id res chain seq x y z
N MET A 1 18.80 37.44 -2.72
CA MET A 1 18.52 36.01 -2.43
C MET A 1 17.06 35.79 -2.74
N SER A 2 16.71 34.92 -3.70
CA SER A 2 15.30 34.64 -3.98
C SER A 2 14.67 33.97 -2.76
N GLN A 3 13.57 34.53 -2.25
CA GLN A 3 12.82 34.02 -1.09
C GLN A 3 12.45 32.54 -1.30
N GLN A 4 12.73 31.69 -0.32
CA GLN A 4 12.32 30.29 -0.33
C GLN A 4 10.81 30.21 -0.06
N PRO A 5 10.04 29.43 -0.84
CA PRO A 5 8.60 29.33 -0.64
C PRO A 5 8.27 28.62 0.68
N LEU A 6 7.25 29.11 1.37
CA LEU A 6 6.64 28.42 2.50
C LEU A 6 5.62 27.40 1.99
N ILE A 7 5.69 26.17 2.49
CA ILE A 7 4.87 25.06 1.98
C ILE A 7 3.78 24.70 2.99
N GLY A 8 2.55 24.61 2.53
CA GLY A 8 1.40 24.15 3.30
C GLY A 8 0.98 22.74 2.89
N PHE A 9 0.49 21.96 3.84
CA PHE A 9 -0.20 20.70 3.61
C PHE A 9 -1.54 20.74 4.36
N ALA A 10 -2.62 20.36 3.68
CA ALA A 10 -3.96 20.26 4.26
C ALA A 10 -4.43 18.80 4.20
N GLY A 11 -4.71 18.22 5.36
CA GLY A 11 -5.00 16.79 5.55
C GLY A 11 -3.74 16.02 5.95
N MET A 12 -3.66 15.64 7.22
CA MET A 12 -2.53 14.96 7.87
C MET A 12 -2.76 13.45 7.97
N SER A 13 -3.18 12.85 6.86
CA SER A 13 -3.20 11.40 6.70
C SER A 13 -1.78 10.83 6.57
N HIS A 14 -1.67 9.53 6.29
CA HIS A 14 -0.39 8.90 5.96
C HIS A 14 0.35 9.64 4.81
N LEU A 15 -0.38 10.04 3.77
CA LEU A 15 0.17 10.77 2.63
C LEU A 15 0.69 12.16 3.04
N GLY A 16 -0.12 12.92 3.79
CA GLY A 16 0.23 14.25 4.26
C GLY A 16 1.45 14.26 5.16
N ILE A 17 1.50 13.39 6.17
CA ILE A 17 2.61 13.34 7.13
C ILE A 17 3.93 12.99 6.44
N ASN A 18 3.96 11.92 5.63
CA ASN A 18 5.21 11.50 4.97
C ASN A 18 5.74 12.58 4.00
N THR A 19 4.86 13.18 3.22
CA THR A 19 5.25 14.20 2.22
C THR A 19 5.68 15.51 2.89
N ALA A 20 5.01 15.92 3.97
CA ALA A 20 5.39 17.10 4.74
C ALA A 20 6.76 16.93 5.41
N VAL A 21 7.03 15.77 6.03
CA VAL A 21 8.33 15.47 6.64
C VAL A 21 9.43 15.45 5.58
N ALA A 22 9.18 14.84 4.42
CA ALA A 22 10.16 14.84 3.33
C ALA A 22 10.45 16.24 2.79
N THR A 23 9.43 17.09 2.70
CA THR A 23 9.55 18.50 2.29
C THR A 23 10.36 19.31 3.29
N ALA A 24 10.13 19.11 4.59
CA ALA A 24 10.92 19.72 5.65
C ALA A 24 12.40 19.27 5.62
N GLU A 25 12.65 17.99 5.32
CA GLU A 25 14.03 17.46 5.16
C GLU A 25 14.73 18.06 3.93
N ARG A 26 14.01 18.46 2.88
CA ARG A 26 14.58 19.24 1.76
C ARG A 26 14.82 20.71 2.11
N GLY A 27 14.58 21.10 3.35
CA GLY A 27 14.93 22.41 3.91
C GLY A 27 13.84 23.47 3.79
N PHE A 28 12.60 23.10 3.43
CA PHE A 28 11.48 24.02 3.34
C PHE A 28 10.74 24.12 4.68
N ASP A 29 10.39 25.33 5.08
CA ASP A 29 9.48 25.51 6.21
C ASP A 29 8.07 25.06 5.79
N THR A 30 7.43 24.32 6.68
CA THR A 30 6.22 23.56 6.38
C THR A 30 5.14 23.81 7.44
N ILE A 31 3.94 24.17 6.99
CA ILE A 31 2.73 24.29 7.81
C ILE A 31 1.79 23.13 7.48
N CYS A 32 1.46 22.35 8.48
CA CYS A 32 0.63 21.17 8.41
C CYS A 32 -0.72 21.44 9.07
N TYR A 33 -1.78 21.52 8.27
CA TYR A 33 -3.15 21.74 8.68
C TYR A 33 -3.97 20.46 8.65
N ASP A 34 -4.76 20.22 9.70
CA ASP A 34 -5.86 19.25 9.70
C ASP A 34 -7.02 19.78 10.55
N SER A 35 -8.25 19.47 10.17
CA SER A 35 -9.45 19.84 10.94
C SER A 35 -9.60 19.05 12.25
N ASP A 36 -8.96 17.89 12.37
CA ASP A 36 -8.97 17.09 13.59
C ASP A 36 -7.97 17.67 14.62
N SER A 37 -8.51 18.42 15.58
CA SER A 37 -7.73 19.03 16.66
C SER A 37 -7.07 18.01 17.60
N PHE A 38 -7.64 16.80 17.75
CA PHE A 38 -7.02 15.73 18.51
C PHE A 38 -5.79 15.18 17.79
N LEU A 39 -5.91 14.93 16.49
CA LEU A 39 -4.77 14.53 15.65
C LEU A 39 -3.65 15.58 15.71
N ILE A 40 -3.98 16.85 15.53
CA ILE A 40 -3.00 17.95 15.61
C ILE A 40 -2.34 18.02 16.99
N LYS A 41 -3.10 17.83 18.07
CA LYS A 41 -2.55 17.78 19.43
C LYS A 41 -1.60 16.61 19.61
N ASP A 42 -1.93 15.44 19.10
CA ASP A 42 -1.06 14.26 19.19
C ASP A 42 0.23 14.45 18.38
N LEU A 43 0.14 14.96 17.16
CA LEU A 43 1.30 15.28 16.31
C LEU A 43 2.23 16.32 16.97
N LYS A 44 1.68 17.38 17.57
CA LYS A 44 2.45 18.37 18.35
C LYS A 44 3.19 17.74 19.54
N ASN A 45 2.63 16.68 20.12
CA ASN A 45 3.21 15.93 21.23
C ASN A 45 4.08 14.74 20.77
N GLN A 46 4.49 14.70 19.50
CA GLN A 46 5.30 13.62 18.92
C GLN A 46 4.66 12.23 18.98
N LYS A 47 3.33 12.17 19.06
CA LYS A 47 2.57 10.93 18.98
C LYS A 47 2.15 10.68 17.54
N LEU A 48 2.95 9.90 16.82
CA LEU A 48 2.63 9.48 15.46
C LEU A 48 1.61 8.33 15.48
N THR A 49 0.55 8.46 14.69
CA THR A 49 -0.45 7.40 14.46
C THR A 49 -0.03 6.44 13.34
N ILE A 50 0.96 6.82 12.54
CA ILE A 50 1.49 6.03 11.42
C ILE A 50 2.88 5.49 11.72
N VAL A 51 3.20 4.32 11.16
CA VAL A 51 4.49 3.66 11.32
C VAL A 51 5.14 3.48 9.95
N GLU A 52 6.31 4.09 9.78
CA GLU A 52 7.15 3.99 8.59
C GLU A 52 8.63 3.96 9.00
N PRO A 53 9.48 3.12 8.39
CA PRO A 53 10.90 3.05 8.72
C PRO A 53 11.61 4.41 8.59
N GLY A 54 12.15 4.93 9.69
CA GLY A 54 12.88 6.21 9.73
C GLY A 54 12.02 7.47 9.89
N LEU A 55 10.69 7.35 9.85
CA LEU A 55 9.79 8.51 9.96
C LEU A 55 9.89 9.22 11.32
N SER A 56 9.88 8.47 12.42
CA SER A 56 9.90 9.04 13.78
C SER A 56 11.13 9.93 14.01
N THR A 57 12.31 9.49 13.57
CA THR A 57 13.55 10.23 13.67
C THR A 57 13.49 11.56 12.91
N LEU A 58 13.04 11.53 11.65
CA LEU A 58 12.90 12.74 10.82
C LEU A 58 11.83 13.69 11.35
N PHE A 59 10.70 13.14 11.80
CA PHE A 59 9.61 13.90 12.39
C PHE A 59 10.07 14.69 13.63
N THR A 60 10.71 14.02 14.59
CA THR A 60 11.24 14.67 15.81
C THR A 60 12.29 15.73 15.50
N LYS A 61 13.16 15.48 14.51
CA LYS A 61 14.14 16.47 14.03
C LYS A 61 13.46 17.74 13.51
N HIS A 62 12.46 17.63 12.66
CA HIS A 62 11.82 18.80 12.04
C HIS A 62 10.83 19.52 12.94
N LEU A 63 10.24 18.82 13.91
CA LEU A 63 9.47 19.45 14.96
C LEU A 63 10.36 20.28 15.90
N SER A 64 11.53 19.75 16.30
CA SER A 64 12.45 20.46 17.20
C SER A 64 13.12 21.67 16.54
N THR A 65 13.43 21.57 15.25
CA THR A 65 13.99 22.69 14.45
C THR A 65 12.93 23.68 13.95
N GLN A 66 11.65 23.47 14.28
CA GLN A 66 10.52 24.31 13.87
C GLN A 66 10.34 24.45 12.35
N ARG A 67 10.90 23.53 11.56
CA ARG A 67 10.63 23.43 10.12
C ARG A 67 9.28 22.78 9.82
N LEU A 68 8.81 21.93 10.72
CA LEU A 68 7.50 21.28 10.63
C LEU A 68 6.59 21.82 11.73
N LYS A 69 5.52 22.54 11.34
CA LYS A 69 4.59 23.19 12.27
C LYS A 69 3.18 22.66 12.04
N PHE A 70 2.51 22.23 13.11
CA PHE A 70 1.13 21.72 13.04
C PHE A 70 0.12 22.74 13.53
N SER A 71 -1.04 22.82 12.88
CA SER A 71 -2.14 23.68 13.28
C SER A 71 -3.49 23.09 12.88
N ASP A 72 -4.50 23.33 13.69
CA ASP A 72 -5.91 23.10 13.42
C ASP A 72 -6.62 24.40 12.96
N ASP A 73 -5.87 25.48 12.79
CA ASP A 73 -6.34 26.76 12.25
C ASP A 73 -5.97 26.87 10.76
N VAL A 74 -6.98 26.82 9.89
CA VAL A 74 -6.81 26.90 8.44
C VAL A 74 -6.20 28.23 7.99
N SER A 75 -6.37 29.31 8.77
CA SER A 75 -5.90 30.65 8.39
C SER A 75 -4.38 30.70 8.26
N ARG A 76 -3.67 29.79 8.92
CA ARG A 76 -2.22 29.58 8.80
C ARG A 76 -1.78 29.26 7.36
N LEU A 77 -2.67 28.71 6.53
CA LEU A 77 -2.38 28.44 5.12
C LEU A 77 -2.26 29.72 4.28
N GLN A 78 -2.75 30.88 4.76
CA GLN A 78 -2.57 32.17 4.09
C GLN A 78 -1.10 32.62 4.03
N GLU A 79 -0.24 32.06 4.88
CA GLU A 79 1.21 32.35 4.83
C GLU A 79 1.89 31.61 3.67
N CYS A 80 1.35 30.47 3.24
CA CYS A 80 2.01 29.52 2.34
C CYS A 80 2.00 29.99 0.88
N ASP A 81 3.09 29.77 0.17
CA ASP A 81 3.21 30.01 -1.28
C ASP A 81 2.66 28.84 -2.11
N ILE A 82 2.76 27.64 -1.55
CA ILE A 82 2.31 26.39 -2.15
C ILE A 82 1.49 25.66 -1.09
N VAL A 83 0.30 25.20 -1.43
CA VAL A 83 -0.53 24.38 -0.52
C VAL A 83 -0.91 23.07 -1.19
N TYR A 84 -0.55 21.97 -0.56
CA TYR A 84 -0.93 20.62 -0.95
C TYR A 84 -2.23 20.20 -0.29
N ILE A 85 -3.11 19.55 -1.04
CA ILE A 85 -4.25 18.81 -0.52
C ILE A 85 -3.86 17.34 -0.45
N SER A 86 -3.63 16.86 0.77
CA SER A 86 -2.95 15.58 1.06
C SER A 86 -3.75 14.65 1.97
N SER A 87 -5.07 14.86 2.07
CA SER A 87 -5.96 13.93 2.77
C SER A 87 -6.18 12.65 1.95
N ASP A 88 -6.43 11.54 2.63
CA ASP A 88 -6.81 10.31 1.96
C ASP A 88 -8.27 10.40 1.47
N VAL A 89 -8.54 9.89 0.28
CA VAL A 89 -9.91 9.74 -0.20
C VAL A 89 -10.49 8.46 0.39
N MET A 90 -11.53 8.63 1.21
CA MET A 90 -12.27 7.52 1.81
C MET A 90 -12.96 6.69 0.71
N THR A 91 -13.03 5.39 0.93
CA THR A 91 -13.69 4.44 0.01
C THR A 91 -14.67 3.58 0.78
N ASN A 92 -15.84 3.33 0.21
CA ASN A 92 -16.77 2.35 0.76
C ASN A 92 -16.31 0.90 0.47
N ASP A 93 -17.04 -0.09 0.98
CA ASP A 93 -16.73 -1.52 0.79
C ASP A 93 -16.81 -1.98 -0.67
N SER A 94 -17.50 -1.22 -1.53
CA SER A 94 -17.55 -1.44 -2.98
C SER A 94 -16.36 -0.81 -3.72
N GLY A 95 -15.45 -0.15 -3.00
CA GLY A 95 -14.30 0.55 -3.56
C GLY A 95 -14.64 1.90 -4.20
N GLU A 96 -15.85 2.43 -4.00
CA GLU A 96 -16.24 3.73 -4.52
C GLU A 96 -15.67 4.84 -3.64
N SER A 97 -15.04 5.82 -4.27
CA SER A 97 -14.46 6.98 -3.61
C SER A 97 -15.51 7.99 -3.18
N ASP A 98 -15.50 8.37 -1.90
CA ASP A 98 -16.23 9.53 -1.40
C ASP A 98 -15.39 10.79 -1.61
N LEU A 99 -15.77 11.58 -2.62
CA LEU A 99 -15.10 12.82 -2.98
C LEU A 99 -15.68 14.04 -2.25
N SER A 100 -16.77 13.89 -1.49
CA SER A 100 -17.46 15.01 -0.84
C SER A 100 -16.55 15.70 0.18
N THR A 101 -15.93 14.93 1.07
CA THR A 101 -14.99 15.43 2.08
C THR A 101 -13.78 16.12 1.43
N MET A 102 -13.28 15.55 0.34
CA MET A 102 -12.16 16.12 -0.42
C MET A 102 -12.52 17.46 -1.04
N ARG A 103 -13.70 17.56 -1.69
CA ARG A 103 -14.18 18.83 -2.26
C ARG A 103 -14.38 19.89 -1.20
N SER A 104 -15.02 19.56 -0.07
CA SER A 104 -15.21 20.49 1.04
C SER A 104 -13.88 21.00 1.60
N LEU A 105 -12.87 20.13 1.73
CA LEU A 105 -11.52 20.53 2.16
C LEU A 105 -10.88 21.49 1.14
N ILE A 106 -10.96 21.18 -0.16
CA ILE A 106 -10.43 22.02 -1.23
C ILE A 106 -11.10 23.41 -1.21
N GLU A 107 -12.43 23.46 -1.13
CA GLU A 107 -13.19 24.72 -1.05
C GLU A 107 -12.75 25.55 0.16
N TYR A 108 -12.68 24.92 1.33
CA TYR A 108 -12.29 25.59 2.57
C TYR A 108 -10.84 26.13 2.52
N VAL A 109 -9.92 25.36 1.95
CA VAL A 109 -8.54 25.78 1.74
C VAL A 109 -8.46 26.92 0.73
N CYS A 110 -9.16 26.84 -0.41
CA CYS A 110 -9.18 27.88 -1.44
C CYS A 110 -9.58 29.25 -0.89
N TRP A 111 -10.57 29.31 0.00
CA TRP A 111 -10.99 30.56 0.68
C TRP A 111 -9.93 31.14 1.63
N ASN A 112 -8.94 30.33 2.03
CA ASN A 112 -7.87 30.69 2.95
C ASN A 112 -6.49 30.69 2.27
N LEU A 113 -6.42 30.72 0.94
CA LEU A 113 -5.17 30.91 0.22
C LEU A 113 -4.87 32.40 0.04
N LYS A 114 -3.60 32.78 0.11
CA LYS A 114 -3.20 34.12 -0.36
C LYS A 114 -3.36 34.23 -1.89
N PRO A 115 -3.53 35.45 -2.45
CA PRO A 115 -3.91 35.65 -3.86
C PRO A 115 -3.01 34.99 -4.91
N ASN A 116 -1.73 34.78 -4.63
CA ASN A 116 -0.77 34.20 -5.57
C ASN A 116 -0.32 32.78 -5.19
N ALA A 117 -0.87 32.19 -4.12
CA ALA A 117 -0.53 30.82 -3.74
C ALA A 117 -1.06 29.84 -4.78
N ILE A 118 -0.29 28.78 -5.03
CA ILE A 118 -0.73 27.66 -5.86
C ILE A 118 -1.29 26.55 -4.97
N LEU A 119 -2.28 25.84 -5.50
CA LEU A 119 -2.88 24.66 -4.89
C LEU A 119 -2.44 23.42 -5.67
N ILE A 120 -2.03 22.38 -4.95
CA ILE A 120 -1.65 21.10 -5.52
C ILE A 120 -2.53 20.02 -4.94
N VAL A 121 -3.35 19.38 -5.77
CA VAL A 121 -4.07 18.17 -5.37
C VAL A 121 -3.10 17.00 -5.41
N LEU A 122 -2.74 16.45 -4.26
CA LEU A 122 -1.85 15.29 -4.12
C LEU A 122 -2.64 13.99 -3.89
N ALA A 123 -3.81 14.12 -3.26
CA ALA A 123 -4.71 13.00 -3.05
C ALA A 123 -5.11 12.33 -4.36
N GLN A 124 -5.27 11.01 -4.35
CA GLN A 124 -5.71 10.28 -5.54
C GLN A 124 -7.19 10.56 -5.83
N VAL A 125 -7.47 11.04 -7.05
CA VAL A 125 -8.81 11.44 -7.53
C VAL A 125 -9.08 10.83 -8.91
N PRO A 126 -10.34 10.68 -9.33
CA PRO A 126 -10.65 10.14 -10.67
C PRO A 126 -10.28 11.14 -11.79
N PRO A 127 -10.04 10.66 -13.03
CA PRO A 127 -9.78 11.51 -14.17
C PRO A 127 -10.88 12.57 -14.41
N GLY A 128 -10.47 13.81 -14.63
CA GLY A 128 -11.33 14.97 -14.80
C GLY A 128 -11.66 15.71 -13.50
N PHE A 129 -11.34 15.16 -12.33
CA PHE A 129 -11.64 15.80 -11.05
C PHE A 129 -10.98 17.17 -10.91
N THR A 130 -9.67 17.25 -11.12
CA THR A 130 -8.91 18.50 -10.93
C THR A 130 -9.40 19.59 -11.88
N ARG A 131 -9.79 19.24 -13.12
CA ARG A 131 -10.29 20.22 -14.09
C ARG A 131 -11.59 20.89 -13.65
N GLN A 132 -12.42 20.20 -12.88
CA GLN A 132 -13.67 20.76 -12.35
C GLN A 132 -13.43 21.83 -11.28
N LEU A 133 -12.23 21.89 -10.68
CA LEU A 133 -11.88 22.88 -9.65
C LEU A 133 -11.57 24.27 -10.24
N LYS A 134 -11.61 24.44 -11.56
CA LYS A 134 -11.35 25.71 -12.25
C LYS A 134 -12.27 26.87 -11.80
N GLU A 135 -13.43 26.55 -11.22
CA GLU A 135 -14.38 27.53 -10.68
C GLU A 135 -13.96 28.03 -9.29
N LEU A 136 -13.18 27.25 -8.55
CA LEU A 136 -12.70 27.59 -7.21
C LEU A 136 -11.33 28.28 -7.24
N ILE A 137 -10.47 27.90 -8.18
CA ILE A 137 -9.12 28.43 -8.31
C ILE A 137 -8.72 28.54 -9.78
N HIS A 138 -8.03 29.64 -10.11
CA HIS A 138 -7.57 29.89 -11.48
C HIS A 138 -6.64 28.75 -11.96
N PRO A 139 -6.82 28.23 -13.19
CA PRO A 139 -6.06 27.08 -13.69
C PRO A 139 -4.53 27.21 -13.60
N ASP A 140 -3.98 28.41 -13.76
CA ASP A 140 -2.53 28.70 -13.63
C ASP A 140 -1.95 28.44 -12.23
N ARG A 141 -2.83 28.44 -11.23
CA ARG A 141 -2.50 28.26 -9.81
C ARG A 141 -2.90 26.87 -9.32
N LEU A 142 -3.40 26.00 -10.19
CA LEU A 142 -3.87 24.68 -9.85
C LEU A 142 -2.98 23.63 -10.50
N TYR A 143 -2.55 22.66 -9.71
CA TYR A 143 -1.81 21.50 -10.17
C TYR A 143 -2.39 20.23 -9.56
N TYR A 144 -2.19 19.13 -10.26
CA TYR A 144 -2.33 17.79 -9.73
C TYR A 144 -0.95 17.16 -9.64
N GLN A 145 -0.63 16.48 -8.54
CA GLN A 145 0.61 15.73 -8.42
C GLN A 145 0.28 14.27 -8.11
N VAL A 146 0.75 13.35 -8.95
CA VAL A 146 0.53 11.91 -8.70
C VAL A 146 1.35 11.48 -7.49
N GLU A 147 0.68 10.95 -6.47
CA GLU A 147 1.35 10.27 -5.36
C GLU A 147 1.76 8.84 -5.77
N THR A 148 2.96 8.41 -5.36
CA THR A 148 3.47 7.06 -5.64
C THR A 148 4.05 6.41 -4.38
N LEU A 149 3.52 6.78 -3.21
CA LEU A 149 3.97 6.23 -1.94
C LEU A 149 3.55 4.76 -1.81
N ILE A 150 4.36 4.00 -1.10
CA ILE A 150 4.11 2.59 -0.79
C ILE A 150 4.25 2.45 0.71
N PHE A 151 3.21 1.99 1.42
CA PHE A 151 3.29 1.76 2.87
C PHE A 151 4.52 0.90 3.23
N GLY A 152 5.14 1.13 4.38
CA GLY A 152 6.38 0.48 4.80
C GLY A 152 7.64 0.99 4.08
N LYS A 153 7.51 1.83 3.04
CA LYS A 153 8.59 2.55 2.34
C LYS A 153 8.19 3.99 2.03
N ALA A 154 7.19 4.53 2.71
CA ALA A 154 6.55 5.76 2.26
C ALA A 154 7.47 6.97 2.44
N ILE A 155 8.12 7.06 3.61
CA ILE A 155 9.06 8.14 3.89
C ILE A 155 10.30 8.04 2.98
N GLU A 156 10.80 6.83 2.70
CA GLU A 156 11.92 6.63 1.77
C GLU A 156 11.57 7.10 0.36
N ARG A 157 10.40 6.73 -0.17
CA ARG A 157 9.94 7.17 -1.50
C ARG A 157 9.60 8.66 -1.55
N ALA A 158 9.08 9.23 -0.47
CA ALA A 158 8.86 10.68 -0.38
C ALA A 158 10.19 11.43 -0.36
N MET A 159 11.21 10.88 0.30
CA MET A 159 12.57 11.41 0.34
C MET A 159 13.32 11.23 -0.98
N HIS A 160 13.12 10.13 -1.69
CA HIS A 160 13.84 9.77 -2.91
C HIS A 160 12.87 9.35 -4.03
N PRO A 161 12.04 10.28 -4.54
CA PRO A 161 11.10 9.96 -5.60
C PRO A 161 11.84 9.56 -6.88
N GLU A 162 11.34 8.53 -7.55
CA GLU A 162 11.86 8.09 -8.86
C GLU A 162 11.58 9.13 -9.95
N ARG A 163 10.47 9.87 -9.81
CA ARG A 163 9.98 10.92 -10.71
C ARG A 163 8.84 11.69 -10.05
N PHE A 164 8.60 12.90 -10.53
CA PHE A 164 7.35 13.62 -10.32
C PHE A 164 6.49 13.59 -11.57
N ILE A 165 5.18 13.45 -11.39
CA ILE A 165 4.18 13.47 -12.47
C ILE A 165 3.18 14.56 -12.13
N ILE A 166 3.17 15.61 -12.94
CA ILE A 166 2.44 16.85 -12.68
C ILE A 166 1.37 17.05 -13.75
N GLY A 167 0.12 17.12 -13.30
CA GLY A 167 -1.02 17.55 -14.11
C GLY A 167 -1.21 19.06 -14.00
N CYS A 168 -1.36 19.74 -15.13
CA CYS A 168 -1.71 21.16 -15.21
C CYS A 168 -2.76 21.41 -16.32
N ALA A 169 -3.25 22.65 -16.40
CA ALA A 169 -4.22 23.02 -17.41
C ALA A 169 -3.63 23.07 -18.83
N ASP A 170 -2.38 23.52 -18.92
CA ASP A 170 -1.57 23.65 -20.13
C ASP A 170 -0.20 23.02 -19.88
N ALA A 171 0.09 21.90 -20.55
CA ALA A 171 1.28 21.10 -20.34
C ALA A 171 2.54 21.68 -21.01
N ASP A 172 2.36 22.59 -21.97
CA ASP A 172 3.47 23.25 -22.68
C ASP A 172 3.97 24.48 -21.92
N ARG A 173 3.22 24.92 -20.90
CA ARG A 173 3.59 26.04 -20.04
C ARG A 173 4.60 25.63 -18.98
N GLU A 174 5.55 26.53 -18.71
CA GLU A 174 6.46 26.40 -17.57
C GLU A 174 5.71 26.36 -16.23
N LEU A 175 6.15 25.45 -15.35
CA LEU A 175 5.63 25.37 -13.99
C LEU A 175 5.89 26.66 -13.22
N ASN A 176 5.05 26.95 -12.23
CA ASN A 176 5.29 28.04 -11.30
C ASN A 176 6.73 27.99 -10.72
N PRO A 177 7.49 29.12 -10.69
CA PRO A 177 8.88 29.12 -10.26
C PRO A 177 9.13 28.61 -8.83
N PHE A 178 8.19 28.81 -7.91
CA PHE A 178 8.29 28.25 -6.56
C PHE A 178 8.08 26.74 -6.57
N TYR A 179 7.14 26.25 -7.37
CA TYR A 179 6.89 24.82 -7.48
C TYR A 179 8.06 24.10 -8.13
N GLN A 180 8.57 24.62 -9.24
CA GLN A 180 9.73 24.07 -9.92
C GLN A 180 10.96 24.04 -8.99
N ARG A 181 11.18 25.08 -8.18
CA ARG A 181 12.25 25.11 -7.18
C ARG A 181 12.09 24.01 -6.14
N LEU A 182 10.87 23.81 -5.62
CA LEU A 182 10.57 22.72 -4.67
C LEU A 182 10.90 21.36 -5.30
N LEU A 183 10.34 21.06 -6.48
CA LEU A 183 10.52 19.78 -7.16
C LEU A 183 12.00 19.51 -7.49
N ASN A 184 12.73 20.52 -7.96
CA ASN A 184 14.14 20.38 -8.33
C ASN A 184 15.03 19.99 -7.15
N THR A 185 14.65 20.28 -5.90
CA THR A 185 15.45 19.83 -4.75
C THR A 185 15.54 18.31 -4.68
N PHE A 186 14.55 17.58 -5.20
CA PHE A 186 14.50 16.13 -5.12
C PHE A 186 15.39 15.39 -6.11
N ASN A 187 15.95 16.09 -7.11
CA ASN A 187 16.87 15.54 -8.12
C ASN A 187 16.30 14.32 -8.88
N CYS A 188 15.03 14.39 -9.29
CA CYS A 188 14.39 13.37 -10.12
C CYS A 188 13.73 13.98 -11.35
N PRO A 189 13.44 13.19 -12.41
CA PRO A 189 12.71 13.67 -13.58
C PRO A 189 11.33 14.24 -13.22
N ILE A 190 10.96 15.33 -13.88
CA ILE A 190 9.63 15.96 -13.76
C ILE A 190 8.89 15.75 -15.08
N LEU A 191 7.76 15.04 -15.03
CA LEU A 191 6.90 14.74 -16.17
C LEU A 191 5.66 15.63 -16.07
N VAL A 192 5.52 16.59 -16.98
CA VAL A 192 4.38 17.51 -17.03
C VAL A 192 3.40 17.03 -18.09
N MET A 193 2.11 17.04 -17.77
CA MET A 193 1.02 16.62 -18.65
C MET A 193 -0.30 17.31 -18.24
N ASN A 194 -1.38 17.08 -18.99
CA ASN A 194 -2.69 17.60 -18.59
C ASN A 194 -3.25 16.85 -17.35
N TYR A 195 -4.21 17.46 -16.65
CA TYR A 195 -4.83 16.87 -15.45
C TYR A 195 -5.31 15.43 -15.67
N GLU A 196 -6.09 15.21 -16.72
CA GLU A 196 -6.71 13.92 -17.02
C GLU A 196 -5.65 12.83 -17.26
N SER A 197 -4.56 13.17 -17.95
CA SER A 197 -3.45 12.24 -18.19
C SER A 197 -2.72 11.92 -16.89
N ALA A 198 -2.50 12.89 -16.01
CA ALA A 198 -1.83 12.65 -14.74
C ALA A 198 -2.70 11.80 -13.79
N GLU A 199 -3.99 12.12 -13.67
CA GLU A 199 -4.96 11.35 -12.88
C GLU A 199 -5.09 9.92 -13.41
N LEU A 200 -5.16 9.74 -14.74
CA LEU A 200 -5.17 8.41 -15.37
C LEU A 200 -3.84 7.68 -15.21
N THR A 201 -2.71 8.38 -15.15
CA THR A 201 -1.38 7.77 -14.98
C THR A 201 -1.28 6.99 -13.67
N LYS A 202 -1.85 7.50 -12.57
CA LYS A 202 -1.88 6.78 -11.29
C LYS A 202 -2.61 5.44 -11.42
N ILE A 203 -3.81 5.48 -11.99
CA ILE A 203 -4.66 4.30 -12.23
C ILE A 203 -3.96 3.33 -13.17
N SER A 204 -3.30 3.84 -14.21
CA SER A 204 -2.55 3.06 -15.19
C SER A 204 -1.38 2.32 -14.55
N ILE A 205 -0.58 2.98 -13.70
CA ILE A 205 0.51 2.35 -12.96
C ILE A 205 -0.03 1.16 -12.15
N ASN A 206 -1.11 1.36 -11.39
CA ASN A 206 -1.69 0.31 -10.57
C ASN A 206 -2.30 -0.83 -11.40
N CYS A 207 -2.91 -0.53 -12.56
CA CYS A 207 -3.40 -1.54 -13.50
C CYS A 207 -2.26 -2.39 -14.10
N TYR A 208 -1.15 -1.76 -14.50
CA TYR A 208 0.02 -2.49 -15.00
C TYR A 208 0.63 -3.39 -13.92
N LEU A 209 0.69 -2.93 -12.67
CA LEU A 209 1.13 -3.75 -11.54
C LEU A 209 0.19 -4.95 -11.31
N ALA A 210 -1.12 -4.72 -11.33
CA ALA A 210 -2.13 -5.76 -11.22
C ALA A 210 -2.00 -6.80 -12.35
N ALA A 211 -1.79 -6.35 -13.60
CA ALA A 211 -1.58 -7.22 -14.75
C ALA A 211 -0.35 -8.12 -14.56
N GLN A 212 0.79 -7.56 -14.12
CA GLN A 212 2.00 -8.33 -13.84
C GLN A 212 1.76 -9.41 -12.78
N VAL A 213 1.08 -9.07 -11.68
CA VAL A 213 0.74 -10.02 -10.61
C VAL A 213 -0.22 -11.11 -11.12
N SER A 214 -1.27 -10.74 -11.86
CA SER A 214 -2.24 -11.71 -12.39
C SER A 214 -1.61 -12.67 -13.39
N VAL A 215 -0.82 -12.17 -14.34
CA VAL A 215 -0.10 -13.02 -15.32
C VAL A 215 0.87 -13.95 -14.61
N THR A 216 1.63 -13.41 -13.65
CA THR A 216 2.57 -14.18 -12.83
C THR A 216 1.86 -15.30 -12.09
N ASN A 217 0.74 -15.01 -11.44
CA ASN A 217 -0.04 -16.00 -10.73
C ASN A 217 -0.46 -17.12 -11.69
N ILE A 218 -1.09 -16.78 -12.83
CA ILE A 218 -1.54 -17.77 -13.82
C ILE A 218 -0.39 -18.71 -14.22
N LEU A 219 0.75 -18.15 -14.60
CA LEU A 219 1.91 -18.93 -15.01
C LEU A 219 2.52 -19.74 -13.86
N SER A 220 2.54 -19.20 -12.63
CA SER A 220 3.09 -19.91 -11.47
C SER A 220 2.27 -21.15 -11.13
N GLU A 221 0.95 -21.11 -11.28
CA GLU A 221 0.10 -22.31 -11.07
C GLU A 221 0.24 -23.32 -12.19
N ILE A 222 0.48 -22.88 -13.43
CA ILE A 222 0.87 -23.81 -14.49
C ILE A 222 2.17 -24.51 -14.09
N CYS A 223 3.16 -23.78 -13.56
CA CYS A 223 4.38 -24.38 -13.02
C CYS A 223 4.09 -25.40 -11.91
N GLU A 224 3.21 -25.06 -10.96
CA GLU A 224 2.77 -25.96 -9.89
C GLU A 224 2.19 -27.28 -10.45
N LYS A 225 1.39 -27.23 -11.51
CA LYS A 225 0.72 -28.42 -12.06
C LYS A 225 1.61 -29.28 -12.95
N MET A 226 2.62 -28.69 -13.59
CA MET A 226 3.50 -29.41 -14.52
C MET A 226 4.83 -29.86 -13.90
N GLY A 227 5.06 -29.58 -12.61
CA GLY A 227 6.33 -29.88 -11.94
C GLY A 227 7.45 -28.88 -12.24
N ALA A 228 7.12 -27.70 -12.77
CA ALA A 228 8.10 -26.63 -12.98
C ALA A 228 8.21 -25.74 -11.73
N ASN A 229 9.25 -24.90 -11.71
CA ASN A 229 9.54 -24.00 -10.61
C ASN A 229 9.58 -22.55 -11.09
N TRP A 230 8.61 -21.76 -10.68
CA TRP A 230 8.54 -20.34 -11.05
C TRP A 230 9.79 -19.56 -10.62
N SER A 231 10.43 -19.95 -9.50
CA SER A 231 11.67 -19.34 -9.04
C SER A 231 12.83 -19.45 -10.03
N GLN A 232 12.81 -20.47 -10.90
CA GLN A 232 13.80 -20.64 -11.97
C GLN A 232 13.49 -19.79 -13.21
N VAL A 233 12.22 -19.39 -13.40
CA VAL A 233 11.76 -18.59 -14.54
C VAL A 233 12.01 -17.09 -14.31
N ILE A 234 11.84 -16.62 -13.08
CA ILE A 234 11.98 -15.20 -12.70
C ILE A 234 13.28 -14.55 -13.22
N PRO A 235 14.49 -15.13 -13.04
CA PRO A 235 15.72 -14.48 -13.46
C PRO A 235 15.77 -14.25 -14.97
N ALA A 236 15.27 -15.21 -15.76
CA ALA A 236 15.21 -15.08 -17.21
C ALA A 236 14.30 -13.91 -17.65
N LEU A 237 13.13 -13.76 -17.01
CA LEU A 237 12.22 -12.65 -17.30
C LEU A 237 12.79 -11.30 -16.87
N LYS A 238 13.41 -11.20 -15.68
CA LYS A 238 13.98 -9.95 -15.17
C LYS A 238 15.18 -9.44 -15.99
N LEU A 239 15.92 -10.33 -16.64
CA LEU A 239 17.04 -9.98 -17.51
C LEU A 239 16.58 -9.46 -18.89
N ASP A 240 15.35 -9.76 -19.30
CA ASP A 240 14.78 -9.17 -20.52
C ASP A 240 14.49 -7.68 -20.27
N LYS A 241 15.19 -6.80 -20.99
CA LYS A 241 15.07 -5.34 -20.84
C LYS A 241 13.67 -4.81 -21.09
N ARG A 242 12.81 -5.53 -21.80
CA ARG A 242 11.41 -5.14 -22.07
C ARG A 242 10.48 -5.42 -20.89
N ILE A 243 10.88 -6.33 -20.00
CA ILE A 243 10.18 -6.66 -18.74
C ILE A 243 10.81 -5.86 -17.59
N GLY A 244 12.14 -5.93 -17.49
CA GLY A 244 12.94 -5.15 -16.57
C GLY A 244 13.17 -5.83 -15.21
N GLN A 245 14.30 -5.51 -14.59
CA GLN A 245 14.76 -6.09 -13.33
C GLN A 245 13.82 -5.83 -12.13
N TYR A 246 13.01 -4.77 -12.20
CA TYR A 246 12.09 -4.33 -11.15
C TYR A 246 10.64 -4.79 -11.35
N SER A 247 10.37 -5.66 -12.33
CA SER A 247 9.02 -6.17 -12.61
C SER A 247 8.43 -6.93 -11.41
N TYR A 248 7.13 -6.75 -11.17
CA TYR A 248 6.39 -7.42 -10.10
C TYR A 248 5.92 -8.80 -10.53
N ILE A 249 6.88 -9.74 -10.57
CA ILE A 249 6.63 -11.10 -11.06
C ILE A 249 6.74 -12.18 -9.98
N MET A 250 6.50 -11.81 -8.72
CA MET A 250 6.37 -12.79 -7.62
C MET A 250 4.93 -13.24 -7.52
N PRO A 251 4.67 -14.55 -7.44
CA PRO A 251 3.31 -15.04 -7.23
C PRO A 251 2.87 -14.66 -5.81
N GLY A 252 1.56 -14.48 -5.65
CA GLY A 252 0.96 -14.12 -4.38
C GLY A 252 -0.49 -14.61 -4.28
N LEU A 253 -1.11 -14.37 -3.13
CA LEU A 253 -2.52 -14.72 -2.87
C LEU A 253 -3.51 -13.77 -3.55
N GLY A 254 -3.13 -13.23 -4.71
CA GLY A 254 -3.82 -12.15 -5.39
C GLY A 254 -3.23 -10.77 -5.07
N ILE A 255 -4.01 -9.75 -5.38
CA ILE A 255 -3.71 -8.35 -5.13
C ILE A 255 -4.06 -8.05 -3.66
N ALA A 256 -3.08 -7.58 -2.90
CA ALA A 256 -3.25 -7.17 -1.51
C ALA A 256 -3.30 -5.64 -1.39
N GLY A 257 -4.09 -5.13 -0.43
CA GLY A 257 -4.30 -3.71 -0.21
C GLY A 257 -5.40 -3.10 -1.09
N GLY A 258 -6.07 -2.05 -0.59
CA GLY A 258 -7.27 -1.50 -1.22
C GLY A 258 -7.04 -0.67 -2.49
N ASN A 259 -5.86 -0.09 -2.68
CA ASN A 259 -5.64 0.88 -3.75
C ASN A 259 -5.67 0.25 -5.15
N LEU A 260 -5.04 -0.91 -5.34
CA LEU A 260 -5.03 -1.59 -6.65
C LEU A 260 -6.42 -2.12 -7.01
N GLU A 261 -7.13 -2.73 -6.05
CA GLU A 261 -8.49 -3.23 -6.28
C GLU A 261 -9.47 -2.10 -6.61
N ARG A 262 -9.38 -0.97 -5.89
CA ARG A 262 -10.13 0.25 -6.21
C ARG A 262 -9.88 0.69 -7.64
N ASP A 263 -8.62 0.79 -8.05
CA ASP A 263 -8.28 1.35 -9.36
C ASP A 263 -8.72 0.43 -10.50
N LEU A 264 -8.71 -0.89 -10.31
CA LEU A 264 -9.34 -1.83 -11.25
C LEU A 264 -10.85 -1.58 -11.35
N THR A 265 -11.55 -1.39 -10.23
CA THR A 265 -12.97 -1.02 -10.21
C THR A 265 -13.21 0.32 -10.92
N THR A 266 -12.36 1.32 -10.70
CA THR A 266 -12.43 2.61 -11.40
C THR A 266 -12.30 2.43 -12.92
N ILE A 267 -11.37 1.59 -13.39
CA ILE A 267 -11.23 1.31 -14.84
C ILE A 267 -12.48 0.64 -15.39
N LEU A 268 -13.05 -0.35 -14.67
CA LEU A 268 -14.29 -1.02 -15.10
C LEU A 268 -15.45 -0.03 -15.21
N ASN A 269 -15.57 0.89 -14.26
CA ASN A 269 -16.61 1.93 -14.25
C ASN A 269 -16.42 2.94 -15.39
N LEU A 270 -15.21 3.47 -15.57
CA LEU A 270 -14.88 4.38 -16.68
C LEU A 270 -15.14 3.71 -18.03
N SER A 271 -14.76 2.44 -18.16
CA SER A 271 -14.99 1.69 -19.42
C SER A 271 -16.48 1.50 -19.71
N LYS A 272 -17.29 1.27 -18.66
CA LYS A 272 -18.75 1.19 -18.80
C LYS A 272 -19.35 2.55 -19.18
N GLU A 273 -18.88 3.63 -18.55
CA GLU A 273 -19.33 5.00 -18.81
C GLU A 273 -19.05 5.44 -20.24
N TRP A 274 -17.84 5.16 -20.75
CA TRP A 274 -17.39 5.61 -22.07
C TRP A 274 -17.54 4.55 -23.17
N GLY A 275 -18.11 3.39 -22.85
CA GLY A 275 -18.39 2.33 -23.81
C GLY A 275 -17.15 1.63 -24.38
N THR A 276 -16.10 1.42 -23.58
CA THR A 276 -14.86 0.75 -23.99
C THR A 276 -14.78 -0.71 -23.50
N GLU A 277 -13.94 -1.50 -24.17
CA GLU A 277 -13.65 -2.90 -23.83
C GLU A 277 -12.95 -3.01 -22.46
N ASN A 278 -13.32 -4.00 -21.63
CA ASN A 278 -12.77 -4.16 -20.28
C ASN A 278 -12.63 -5.62 -19.77
N SER A 279 -12.78 -6.61 -20.65
CA SER A 279 -12.78 -8.05 -20.31
C SER A 279 -11.44 -8.51 -19.72
N VAL A 280 -10.32 -7.94 -20.16
CA VAL A 280 -9.00 -8.24 -19.63
C VAL A 280 -8.88 -7.78 -18.17
N VAL A 281 -9.33 -6.55 -17.87
CA VAL A 281 -9.34 -6.01 -16.50
C VAL A 281 -10.26 -6.85 -15.61
N LYS A 282 -11.43 -7.24 -16.12
CA LYS A 282 -12.35 -8.17 -15.42
C LYS A 282 -11.67 -9.50 -15.11
N SER A 283 -10.89 -10.03 -16.04
CA SER A 283 -10.13 -11.28 -15.84
C SER A 283 -9.08 -11.14 -14.73
N PHE A 284 -8.47 -9.97 -14.55
CA PHE A 284 -7.56 -9.72 -13.41
C PHE A 284 -8.30 -9.75 -12.07
N VAL A 285 -9.50 -9.14 -12.00
CA VAL A 285 -10.36 -9.19 -10.81
C VAL A 285 -10.80 -10.62 -10.49
N ASP A 286 -11.17 -11.39 -11.52
CA ASP A 286 -11.57 -12.80 -11.36
C ASP A 286 -10.40 -13.68 -10.91
N ASN A 287 -9.21 -13.47 -11.50
CA ASN A 287 -7.99 -14.16 -11.08
C ASN A 287 -7.62 -13.81 -9.62
N ASN A 288 -7.74 -12.55 -9.22
CA ASN A 288 -7.52 -12.12 -7.85
C ASN A 288 -8.42 -12.88 -6.86
N ARG A 289 -9.74 -12.95 -7.14
CA ARG A 289 -10.70 -13.72 -6.33
C ARG A 289 -10.36 -15.21 -6.29
N TYR A 290 -9.99 -15.79 -7.43
CA TYR A 290 -9.56 -17.18 -7.51
C TYR A 290 -8.32 -17.47 -6.65
N ARG A 291 -7.35 -16.54 -6.63
CA ARG A 291 -6.07 -16.68 -5.93
C ARG A 291 -6.18 -16.54 -4.42
N LYS A 292 -7.04 -15.66 -3.92
CA LYS A 292 -7.29 -15.53 -2.47
C LYS A 292 -7.71 -16.85 -1.81
N ASN A 293 -8.35 -17.74 -2.57
CA ASN A 293 -8.76 -19.06 -2.09
C ASN A 293 -7.66 -20.13 -2.11
N TRP A 294 -6.44 -19.82 -2.54
CA TRP A 294 -5.37 -20.82 -2.69
C TRP A 294 -5.04 -21.52 -1.37
N VAL A 295 -4.86 -20.79 -0.27
CA VAL A 295 -4.56 -21.38 1.06
C VAL A 295 -5.66 -22.33 1.50
N LEU A 296 -6.92 -21.91 1.36
CA LEU A 296 -8.08 -22.73 1.72
C LEU A 296 -8.12 -24.02 0.89
N LYS A 297 -7.86 -23.94 -0.42
CA LYS A 297 -7.78 -25.13 -1.29
C LYS A 297 -6.67 -26.10 -0.86
N ILE A 298 -5.48 -25.58 -0.55
CA ILE A 298 -4.36 -26.40 -0.07
C ILE A 298 -4.71 -27.06 1.27
N LEU A 299 -5.26 -26.29 2.22
CA LEU A 299 -5.70 -26.82 3.52
C LEU A 299 -6.74 -27.94 3.35
N HIS A 300 -7.72 -27.75 2.45
CA HIS A 300 -8.69 -28.79 2.13
C HIS A 300 -8.03 -30.06 1.59
N GLN A 301 -7.12 -29.92 0.63
CA GLN A 301 -6.46 -31.06 -0.02
C GLN A 301 -5.45 -31.77 0.88
N SER A 302 -4.76 -31.04 1.76
CA SER A 302 -3.65 -31.56 2.56
C SER A 302 -4.11 -32.20 3.88
N ILE A 303 -5.10 -31.61 4.57
CA ILE A 303 -5.50 -32.08 5.91
C ILE A 303 -7.00 -32.30 6.08
N LEU A 304 -7.88 -31.43 5.57
CA LEU A 304 -9.30 -31.46 5.98
C LEU A 304 -10.05 -32.71 5.49
N LEU A 305 -9.57 -33.36 4.42
CA LEU A 305 -10.08 -34.66 3.98
C LEU A 305 -9.76 -35.81 4.95
N ARG A 306 -8.74 -35.65 5.81
CA ARG A 306 -8.22 -36.70 6.71
C ARG A 306 -8.51 -36.41 8.17
N ASN A 307 -8.42 -35.15 8.56
CA ASN A 307 -8.77 -34.64 9.88
C ASN A 307 -9.78 -33.50 9.70
N PRO A 308 -11.06 -33.69 10.04
CA PRO A 308 -12.08 -32.68 9.84
C PRO A 308 -12.00 -31.53 10.85
N ASN A 309 -11.22 -31.65 11.93
CA ASN A 309 -11.09 -30.62 12.97
C ASN A 309 -9.62 -30.38 13.36
N PRO A 310 -8.74 -29.95 12.43
CA PRO A 310 -7.35 -29.72 12.75
C PRO A 310 -7.17 -28.46 13.61
N SER A 311 -6.13 -28.44 14.43
CA SER A 311 -5.61 -27.21 15.05
C SER A 311 -4.69 -26.48 14.08
N ILE A 312 -4.88 -25.17 13.90
CA ILE A 312 -4.18 -24.39 12.88
C ILE A 312 -3.53 -23.16 13.52
N ALA A 313 -2.24 -22.96 13.23
CA ALA A 313 -1.53 -21.72 13.49
C ALA A 313 -1.58 -20.80 12.26
N VAL A 314 -1.86 -19.52 12.46
CA VAL A 314 -1.83 -18.47 11.43
C VAL A 314 -0.85 -17.37 11.85
N LEU A 315 0.29 -17.28 11.18
CA LEU A 315 1.29 -16.25 11.42
C LEU A 315 1.15 -15.09 10.43
N GLY A 316 0.99 -13.87 10.95
CA GLY A 316 0.76 -12.66 10.17
C GLY A 316 -0.73 -12.35 9.99
N LEU A 317 -1.15 -11.15 10.42
CA LEU A 317 -2.53 -10.68 10.35
C LEU A 317 -2.68 -9.40 9.52
N THR A 318 -1.59 -8.65 9.35
CA THR A 318 -1.57 -7.44 8.53
C THR A 318 -1.53 -7.79 7.05
N TYR A 319 -1.97 -6.87 6.17
CA TYR A 319 -1.97 -7.15 4.73
C TYR A 319 -0.56 -7.26 4.13
N LYS A 320 0.47 -6.76 4.86
CA LYS A 320 1.90 -6.90 4.54
C LYS A 320 2.78 -6.63 5.77
N GLU A 321 4.06 -6.96 5.67
CA GLU A 321 5.08 -6.65 6.66
C GLU A 321 5.30 -5.14 6.85
N ASN A 322 5.87 -4.75 7.99
CA ASN A 322 6.27 -3.38 8.34
C ASN A 322 5.10 -2.36 8.40
N THR A 323 3.89 -2.83 8.72
CA THR A 323 2.71 -1.98 8.98
C THR A 323 1.83 -2.64 10.05
N ASN A 324 0.97 -1.88 10.71
CA ASN A 324 -0.09 -2.36 11.61
C ASN A 324 -1.47 -2.43 10.93
N SER A 325 -1.55 -2.17 9.62
CA SER A 325 -2.82 -2.13 8.91
C SER A 325 -3.34 -3.52 8.56
N THR A 326 -4.58 -3.80 8.94
CA THR A 326 -5.29 -5.05 8.65
C THR A 326 -6.36 -4.89 7.57
N LYS A 327 -6.52 -3.66 7.03
CA LYS A 327 -7.51 -3.36 5.99
C LYS A 327 -7.25 -4.23 4.75
N ASN A 328 -8.29 -4.95 4.31
CA ASN A 328 -8.24 -5.89 3.19
C ASN A 328 -7.13 -6.97 3.32
N SER A 329 -6.78 -7.35 4.55
CA SER A 329 -5.79 -8.39 4.81
C SER A 329 -6.27 -9.77 4.31
N PRO A 330 -5.47 -10.48 3.49
CA PRO A 330 -5.76 -11.86 3.10
C PRO A 330 -5.87 -12.80 4.31
N ALA A 331 -5.15 -12.52 5.39
CA ALA A 331 -5.22 -13.30 6.63
C ALA A 331 -6.62 -13.24 7.25
N LEU A 332 -7.24 -12.06 7.31
CA LEU A 332 -8.58 -11.92 7.87
C LEU A 332 -9.66 -12.57 7.00
N ALA A 333 -9.54 -12.47 5.68
CA ALA A 333 -10.44 -13.17 4.76
C ALA A 333 -10.33 -14.71 4.92
N LEU A 334 -9.11 -15.21 5.15
CA LEU A 334 -8.89 -16.62 5.47
C LEU A 334 -9.53 -16.99 6.80
N LEU A 335 -9.33 -16.18 7.86
CA LEU A 335 -9.91 -16.44 9.17
C LEU A 335 -11.44 -16.57 9.11
N GLU A 336 -12.14 -15.68 8.39
CA GLU A 336 -13.60 -15.82 8.23
C GLU A 336 -14.02 -17.17 7.64
N SER A 337 -13.21 -17.74 6.75
CA SER A 337 -13.43 -19.08 6.17
C SER A 337 -13.08 -20.23 7.12
N LEU A 338 -12.40 -19.94 8.23
CA LEU A 338 -11.89 -20.93 9.20
C LEU A 338 -12.59 -20.87 10.57
N LYS A 339 -13.72 -20.15 10.68
CA LYS A 339 -14.43 -19.90 11.94
C LYS A 339 -14.82 -21.14 12.75
N THR A 340 -14.97 -22.29 12.09
CA THR A 340 -15.35 -23.56 12.74
C THR A 340 -14.18 -24.38 13.27
N TYR A 341 -12.94 -23.94 13.02
CA TYR A 341 -11.72 -24.66 13.40
C TYR A 341 -11.04 -24.03 14.62
N ASN A 342 -10.14 -24.80 15.26
CA ASN A 342 -9.33 -24.29 16.36
C ASN A 342 -8.15 -23.48 15.81
N ILE A 343 -8.25 -22.14 15.86
CA ILE A 343 -7.24 -21.23 15.31
C ILE A 343 -6.44 -20.55 16.41
N GLN A 344 -5.11 -20.57 16.25
CA GLN A 344 -4.17 -19.74 16.99
C GLN A 344 -3.48 -18.79 16.03
N SER A 345 -3.53 -17.48 16.28
CA SER A 345 -2.94 -16.48 15.40
C SER A 345 -1.92 -15.61 16.11
N TYR A 346 -0.89 -15.16 15.39
CA TYR A 346 0.11 -14.24 15.92
C TYR A 346 0.56 -13.22 14.88
N ASP A 347 0.72 -11.97 15.30
CA ASP A 347 1.33 -10.90 14.51
C ASP A 347 2.21 -10.00 15.42
N PRO A 348 3.36 -9.50 14.93
CA PRO A 348 4.24 -8.60 15.68
C PRO A 348 3.55 -7.30 16.13
N THR A 349 2.61 -6.81 15.34
CA THR A 349 2.01 -5.48 15.51
C THR A 349 0.60 -5.53 16.08
N ILE A 350 -0.09 -6.66 15.92
CA ILE A 350 -1.44 -6.87 16.43
C ILE A 350 -1.38 -7.69 17.72
N LYS A 351 -1.69 -7.06 18.85
CA LYS A 351 -1.63 -7.68 20.19
C LYS A 351 -3.00 -7.98 20.81
N VAL A 352 -4.06 -7.62 20.12
CA VAL A 352 -5.45 -7.85 20.56
C VAL A 352 -6.16 -8.75 19.54
N PRO A 353 -7.06 -9.64 19.98
CA PRO A 353 -7.84 -10.46 19.06
C PRO A 353 -8.63 -9.57 18.08
N ILE A 354 -8.40 -9.76 16.78
CA ILE A 354 -9.20 -9.10 15.73
C ILE A 354 -10.57 -9.77 15.61
N VAL A 355 -10.63 -11.09 15.84
CA VAL A 355 -11.86 -11.88 15.85
C VAL A 355 -12.00 -12.60 17.19
N SER A 356 -13.22 -12.64 17.74
CA SER A 356 -13.48 -13.14 19.09
C SER A 356 -13.34 -14.66 19.24
N TRP A 357 -13.38 -15.39 18.13
CA TRP A 357 -13.42 -16.86 18.11
C TRP A 357 -12.04 -17.50 17.84
N ALA A 358 -11.02 -16.71 17.47
CA ALA A 358 -9.65 -17.18 17.31
C ALA A 358 -8.80 -16.75 18.51
N ARG A 359 -7.86 -17.61 18.94
CA ARG A 359 -6.90 -17.25 19.98
C ARG A 359 -5.81 -16.36 19.40
N CYS A 360 -5.57 -15.20 20.03
CA CYS A 360 -4.41 -14.36 19.73
C CYS A 360 -3.25 -14.75 20.67
N ALA A 361 -2.20 -15.34 20.12
CA ALA A 361 -0.98 -15.66 20.85
C ALA A 361 -0.10 -14.41 21.05
N HIS A 362 0.82 -14.48 21.99
CA HIS A 362 1.77 -13.40 22.33
C HIS A 362 3.17 -13.64 21.76
N SER A 363 3.45 -14.85 21.28
CA SER A 363 4.73 -15.24 20.66
C SER A 363 4.52 -16.27 19.56
N ILE A 364 5.55 -16.45 18.72
CA ILE A 364 5.57 -17.51 17.70
C ILE A 364 5.44 -18.89 18.35
N ASP A 365 6.18 -19.16 19.43
CA ASP A 365 6.17 -20.45 20.13
C ASP A 365 4.79 -20.82 20.66
N GLU A 366 4.08 -19.84 21.26
CA GLU A 366 2.70 -20.05 21.70
C GLU A 366 1.78 -20.34 20.52
N ALA A 367 1.91 -19.60 19.41
CA ALA A 367 1.04 -19.74 18.25
C ALA A 367 1.15 -21.12 17.59
N VAL A 368 2.35 -21.71 17.56
CA VAL A 368 2.62 -23.01 16.92
C VAL A 368 2.54 -24.19 17.88
N GLN A 369 2.10 -23.98 19.13
CA GLN A 369 2.01 -25.04 20.12
C GLN A 369 0.83 -25.98 19.86
N ASN A 370 1.13 -27.27 19.75
CA ASN A 370 0.17 -28.38 19.55
C ASN A 370 -0.75 -28.20 18.32
N VAL A 371 -0.25 -27.55 17.26
CA VAL A 371 -0.99 -27.37 16.01
C VAL A 371 -0.71 -28.47 14.99
N ASP A 372 -1.69 -28.79 14.15
CA ASP A 372 -1.57 -29.72 13.03
C ASP A 372 -1.01 -29.04 11.76
N VAL A 373 -1.33 -27.75 11.58
CA VAL A 373 -0.96 -26.98 10.39
C VAL A 373 -0.42 -25.61 10.78
N LEU A 374 0.69 -25.21 10.15
CA LEU A 374 1.19 -23.84 10.18
C LEU A 374 0.86 -23.14 8.86
N ILE A 375 0.24 -21.97 8.92
CA ILE A 375 -0.04 -21.10 7.77
C ILE A 375 0.67 -19.76 7.97
N ILE A 376 1.47 -19.32 7.00
CA ILE A 376 2.13 -18.01 7.02
C ILE A 376 1.41 -17.07 6.06
N MET A 377 0.76 -16.03 6.60
CA MET A 377 -0.07 -15.08 5.84
C MET A 377 0.57 -13.71 5.65
N THR A 378 1.65 -13.41 6.38
CA THR A 378 2.46 -12.20 6.22
C THR A 378 3.95 -12.55 6.42
N PRO A 379 4.87 -12.21 5.50
CA PRO A 379 6.27 -12.66 5.55
C PRO A 379 7.16 -11.82 6.48
N TRP A 380 6.74 -11.62 7.74
CA TRP A 380 7.55 -10.88 8.73
C TRP A 380 8.96 -11.47 8.90
N GLU A 381 9.97 -10.60 9.05
CA GLU A 381 11.38 -10.99 9.15
C GLU A 381 11.62 -11.98 10.32
N GLU A 382 10.93 -11.79 11.45
CA GLU A 382 11.04 -12.68 12.60
C GLU A 382 10.59 -14.11 12.32
N PHE A 383 9.67 -14.33 11.36
CA PHE A 383 9.21 -15.69 11.03
C PHE A 383 10.29 -16.49 10.33
N LYS A 384 11.27 -15.84 9.67
CA LYS A 384 12.41 -16.51 9.04
C LYS A 384 13.32 -17.24 10.03
N SER A 385 13.19 -16.95 11.32
CA SER A 385 13.93 -17.63 12.39
C SER A 385 13.40 -19.03 12.70
N LEU A 386 12.21 -19.40 12.21
CA LEU A 386 11.63 -20.73 12.42
C LEU A 386 12.49 -21.81 11.78
N THR A 387 12.85 -22.82 12.55
CA THR A 387 13.61 -23.99 12.10
C THR A 387 12.76 -25.25 12.15
N PRO A 388 13.13 -26.31 11.39
CA PRO A 388 12.46 -27.60 11.51
C PRO A 388 12.46 -28.16 12.94
N ASP A 389 13.53 -27.96 13.71
CA ASP A 389 13.62 -28.44 15.09
C ASP A 389 12.64 -27.70 16.01
N THR A 390 12.56 -26.36 15.87
CA THR A 390 11.57 -25.55 16.58
C THR A 390 10.15 -26.05 16.30
N LEU A 391 9.80 -26.29 15.04
CA LEU A 391 8.46 -26.74 14.67
C LEU A 391 8.19 -28.18 15.09
N LYS A 392 9.16 -29.11 15.03
CA LYS A 392 8.98 -30.48 15.51
C LYS A 392 8.72 -30.57 17.01
N ASN A 393 9.33 -29.68 17.78
CA ASN A 393 9.19 -29.68 19.24
C ASN A 393 7.85 -29.07 19.68
N ASN A 394 7.29 -28.15 18.88
CA ASN A 394 6.09 -27.41 19.25
C ASN A 394 4.81 -27.88 18.52
N MET A 395 4.90 -28.33 17.27
CA MET A 395 3.75 -28.76 16.46
C MET A 395 3.50 -30.27 16.59
N HIS A 396 2.23 -30.68 16.50
CA HIS A 396 1.85 -32.09 16.34
C HIS A 396 1.93 -32.54 14.89
N GLY A 397 1.48 -31.68 13.97
CA GLY A 397 1.50 -31.96 12.54
C GLY A 397 2.78 -31.50 11.87
N LYS A 398 2.93 -31.90 10.61
CA LYS A 398 4.09 -31.58 9.77
C LYS A 398 3.70 -30.86 8.48
N ILE A 399 2.60 -30.12 8.50
CA ILE A 399 2.09 -29.39 7.33
C ILE A 399 2.40 -27.90 7.50
N ILE A 400 3.06 -27.32 6.49
CA ILE A 400 3.36 -25.90 6.40
C ILE A 400 2.78 -25.37 5.08
N ILE A 401 1.97 -24.32 5.17
CA ILE A 401 1.43 -23.57 4.04
C ILE A 401 2.05 -22.18 4.07
N ASP A 402 3.02 -21.93 3.20
CA ASP A 402 3.81 -20.71 3.14
C ASP A 402 3.77 -20.12 1.71
N PRO A 403 2.69 -19.41 1.35
CA PRO A 403 2.56 -18.81 0.03
C PRO A 403 3.60 -17.72 -0.28
N TYR A 404 4.32 -17.21 0.73
CA TYR A 404 5.26 -16.10 0.59
C TYR A 404 6.73 -16.53 0.55
N HIS A 405 7.03 -17.83 0.71
CA HIS A 405 8.39 -18.35 0.81
C HIS A 405 9.18 -17.67 1.94
N ALA A 406 8.50 -17.40 3.07
CA ALA A 406 9.14 -16.83 4.26
C ALA A 406 10.18 -17.79 4.85
N LEU A 407 9.94 -19.09 4.74
CA LEU A 407 10.82 -20.14 5.22
C LEU A 407 11.65 -20.78 4.11
N ASN A 408 12.77 -21.39 4.48
CA ASN A 408 13.57 -22.19 3.55
C ASN A 408 12.96 -23.59 3.40
N GLU A 409 12.12 -23.76 2.37
CA GLU A 409 11.47 -25.02 1.96
C GLU A 409 12.39 -26.26 2.09
N ILE A 410 13.63 -26.18 1.60
CA ILE A 410 14.55 -27.32 1.53
C ILE A 410 14.84 -27.88 2.92
N HIS A 411 14.94 -27.01 3.93
CA HIS A 411 15.21 -27.43 5.30
C HIS A 411 14.02 -28.22 5.88
N PHE A 412 12.79 -27.80 5.58
CA PHE A 412 11.59 -28.45 6.10
C PHE A 412 11.30 -29.77 5.37
N LEU A 413 11.45 -29.83 4.05
CA LEU A 413 11.26 -31.06 3.28
C LEU A 413 12.20 -32.19 3.74
N LYS A 414 13.48 -31.88 3.99
CA LYS A 414 14.47 -32.87 4.49
C LYS A 414 14.07 -33.50 5.82
N GLU A 415 13.34 -32.75 6.64
CA GLU A 415 12.93 -33.15 7.98
C GLU A 415 11.52 -33.79 8.02
N GLY A 416 10.96 -34.06 6.84
CA GLY A 416 9.70 -34.76 6.64
C GLY A 416 8.45 -33.88 6.78
N PHE A 417 8.59 -32.57 6.64
CA PHE A 417 7.44 -31.68 6.51
C PHE A 417 6.86 -31.73 5.10
N GLN A 418 5.54 -31.65 5.01
CA GLN A 418 4.83 -31.30 3.79
C GLN A 418 4.80 -29.78 3.71
N TYR A 419 5.47 -29.24 2.69
CA TYR A 419 5.61 -27.80 2.51
C TYR A 419 4.90 -27.38 1.22
N PHE A 420 3.96 -26.45 1.34
CA PHE A 420 3.17 -25.94 0.23
C PHE A 420 3.45 -24.45 0.03
N ALA A 421 3.90 -24.09 -1.16
CA ALA A 421 4.17 -22.69 -1.53
C ALA A 421 3.78 -22.41 -2.98
N LEU A 422 3.48 -21.14 -3.26
CA LEU A 422 3.08 -20.70 -4.60
C LEU A 422 4.22 -20.85 -5.61
N GLY A 423 3.89 -21.25 -6.85
CA GLY A 423 4.83 -21.38 -7.95
C GLY A 423 5.76 -22.59 -7.87
N ARG A 424 5.48 -23.55 -6.98
CA ARG A 424 6.27 -24.78 -6.81
C ARG A 424 5.45 -26.00 -7.18
N GLY A 425 5.93 -26.75 -8.16
CA GLY A 425 5.44 -28.10 -8.38
C GLY A 425 5.64 -28.92 -7.12
N SER A 426 4.56 -29.50 -6.60
CA SER A 426 4.67 -30.53 -5.58
C SER A 426 5.55 -31.63 -6.17
N ILE A 427 6.75 -31.82 -5.63
CA ILE A 427 7.49 -33.05 -5.85
C ILE A 427 6.66 -34.11 -5.12
N CYS A 428 5.72 -34.73 -5.84
CA CYS A 428 4.95 -35.86 -5.35
C CYS A 428 5.86 -37.03 -5.00
#